data_AF-A0A238BID2-F1
#
_entry.id   AF-A0A238BID2-F1
#
_cell.length_a   1.000
_cell.length_b   1.000
_cell.length_c   1.000
_cell.angle_alpha   90.00
_cell.angle_beta   90.00
_cell.angle_gamma   90.00
#
_symmetry.space_group_name_H-M   'P 1'
#
loop_
_entity.id
_entity.type
_entity.pdbx_description
1 polymer ?
#
loop_
_entity_poly.entity_id
_entity_poly.type
_entity_poly.pdbx_seq_one_letter_code
_entity_poly.pdbx_strand_id
1 'polypeptide(L)'
;MLVGHKPFHGETIESLKQCILRGIYSLPNYLSISVQRIISQMLIIDPMKRSTISDIENCTFLKGCKFTKPYIQCNMIPNEKELIENPIALKIRKNLRLYGIDEAVIRDAASKGIQNAAIGIYHIVLYQAQKDYDNQERNSVCPFFSFN
;
A
#
# COMPACT_ATOMS: atom_id res chain seq x y z
N MET A 1 -9.50 -8.65 11.82
CA MET A 1 -10.11 -7.99 12.99
C MET A 1 -10.15 -9.01 14.14
N LEU A 2 -9.76 -8.65 15.36
CA LEU A 2 -9.49 -9.63 16.44
C LEU A 2 -10.45 -9.56 17.65
N VAL A 3 -10.87 -8.36 18.05
CA VAL A 3 -11.50 -8.12 19.37
C VAL A 3 -12.94 -7.58 19.25
N GLY A 4 -13.45 -7.33 18.04
CA GLY A 4 -14.83 -6.88 17.84
C GLY A 4 -15.11 -5.41 18.21
N HIS A 5 -14.17 -4.73 18.88
CA HIS A 5 -14.31 -3.34 19.32
C HIS A 5 -13.06 -2.50 19.02
N LYS A 6 -13.19 -1.18 19.15
CA LYS A 6 -12.11 -0.20 18.90
C LYS A 6 -11.14 -0.18 20.08
N PRO A 7 -9.82 -0.04 19.85
CA PRO A 7 -8.82 -0.01 20.93
C PRO A 7 -9.01 1.17 21.88
N PHE A 8 -9.51 2.31 21.38
CA PHE A 8 -9.82 3.49 22.18
C PHE A 8 -11.33 3.67 22.29
N HIS A 9 -11.82 3.85 23.50
CA HIS A 9 -13.21 4.11 23.82
C HIS A 9 -13.30 5.10 24.99
N GLY A 10 -14.40 5.85 25.05
CA GLY A 10 -14.68 6.81 26.12
C GLY A 10 -16.15 7.21 26.07
N GLU A 11 -16.70 7.58 27.23
CA GLU A 11 -18.10 8.03 27.38
C GLU A 11 -18.34 9.38 26.68
N THR A 12 -17.31 10.23 26.65
CA THR A 12 -17.32 11.54 25.99
C THR A 12 -16.18 11.66 24.96
N ILE A 13 -16.32 12.58 24.00
CA ILE A 13 -15.29 12.86 22.99
C ILE A 13 -13.96 13.26 23.64
N GLU A 14 -14.01 14.04 24.72
CA GLU A 14 -12.80 14.45 25.45
C GLU A 14 -12.12 13.25 26.10
N SER A 15 -12.87 12.35 26.75
CA SER A 15 -12.28 11.12 27.32
C SER A 15 -11.64 10.22 26.26
N LEU A 16 -12.29 10.04 25.11
CA LEU A 16 -11.74 9.29 23.98
C LEU A 16 -10.45 9.94 23.46
N LYS A 17 -10.44 11.26 23.30
CA LYS A 17 -9.26 12.02 22.87
C LYS A 17 -8.09 11.84 23.84
N GLN A 18 -8.36 11.87 25.15
CA GLN A 18 -7.33 11.62 26.17
C GLN A 18 -6.79 10.20 26.08
N CYS A 19 -7.63 9.18 25.88
CA CYS A 19 -7.18 7.80 25.66
C CYS A 19 -6.28 7.67 24.42
N ILE A 20 -6.64 8.33 23.31
CA ILE A 20 -5.83 8.33 22.07
C ILE A 20 -4.50 9.02 22.29
N LEU A 21 -4.49 10.23 22.87
CA LEU A 21 -3.26 11.02 23.06
C LEU A 21 -2.30 10.36 24.05
N ARG A 22 -2.82 9.65 25.05
CA ARG A 22 -2.02 8.92 26.05
C ARG A 22 -1.66 7.50 25.61
N GLY A 23 -2.32 6.96 24.59
CA GLY A 23 -2.09 5.59 24.10
C GLY A 23 -2.62 4.53 25.06
N ILE A 24 -3.68 4.83 25.80
CA ILE A 24 -4.26 3.92 26.79
C ILE A 24 -5.31 3.05 26.10
N TYR A 25 -5.04 1.75 26.04
CA TYR A 25 -5.96 0.70 25.59
C TYR A 25 -5.64 -0.61 26.32
N SER A 26 -6.61 -1.51 26.39
CA SER A 26 -6.44 -2.84 26.99
C SER A 26 -6.41 -3.92 25.91
N LEU A 27 -5.54 -4.92 26.11
CA LEU A 27 -5.48 -6.10 25.26
C LEU A 27 -6.00 -7.30 26.05
N PRO A 28 -6.98 -8.05 25.51
CA PRO A 28 -7.49 -9.23 26.19
C PRO A 28 -6.46 -10.36 26.29
N ASN A 29 -6.53 -11.11 27.39
CA ASN A 29 -5.62 -12.23 27.67
C ASN A 29 -5.74 -13.40 26.70
N TYR A 30 -6.86 -13.53 25.98
CA TYR A 30 -7.03 -14.58 24.97
C TYR A 30 -6.25 -14.31 23.67
N LEU A 31 -5.70 -13.10 23.48
CA LEU A 31 -4.83 -12.82 22.35
C LEU A 31 -3.45 -13.43 22.57
N SER A 32 -2.88 -14.02 21.53
CA SER A 32 -1.50 -14.51 21.59
C SER A 32 -0.52 -13.37 21.87
N ILE A 33 0.58 -13.70 22.56
CA ILE A 33 1.63 -12.73 22.91
C ILE A 33 2.21 -12.04 21.66
N SER A 34 2.33 -12.79 20.55
CA SER A 34 2.80 -12.25 19.27
C SER A 34 1.90 -11.13 18.77
N VAL A 35 0.58 -11.34 18.79
CA VAL A 35 -0.43 -10.37 18.37
C VAL A 35 -0.44 -9.14 19.28
N GLN A 36 -0.41 -9.35 20.60
CA GLN A 36 -0.39 -8.25 21.56
C GLN A 36 0.80 -7.33 21.31
N ARG A 37 2.00 -7.91 21.11
CA ARG A 37 3.23 -7.16 20.83
C ARG A 37 3.13 -6.32 19.56
N ILE A 38 2.57 -6.87 18.47
CA ILE A 38 2.43 -6.13 17.20
C ILE A 38 1.45 -4.97 17.34
N ILE A 39 0.30 -5.19 18.00
CA ILE A 39 -0.67 -4.11 18.24
C ILE A 39 -0.01 -3.00 19.07
N SER A 40 0.78 -3.36 20.09
CA SER A 40 1.52 -2.38 20.89
C SER A 40 2.53 -1.57 20.09
N GLN A 41 3.19 -2.20 19.12
CA GLN A 41 4.15 -1.56 18.23
C GLN A 41 3.48 -0.65 17.18
N MET A 42 2.27 -0.99 16.75
CA MET A 42 1.48 -0.17 15.81
C MET A 42 0.86 1.06 16.48
N LEU A 43 0.38 0.92 17.72
CA LEU A 43 -0.33 1.97 18.46
C LEU A 43 0.60 2.84 19.34
N ILE A 44 1.88 2.92 18.97
CA ILE A 44 2.82 3.85 19.61
C ILE A 44 2.44 5.30 19.26
N ILE A 45 2.47 6.16 20.28
CA ILE A 45 2.13 7.58 20.19
C ILE A 45 3.13 8.35 19.34
N ASP A 46 4.41 8.11 19.57
CA ASP A 46 5.48 8.70 18.77
C ASP A 46 5.53 8.02 17.39
N PRO A 47 5.21 8.74 16.30
CA PRO A 47 5.19 8.15 14.96
C PRO A 47 6.57 7.67 14.50
N MET A 48 7.66 8.27 15.00
CA MET A 48 9.03 7.89 14.61
C MET A 48 9.47 6.56 15.24
N LYS A 49 8.85 6.18 16.36
CA LYS A 49 9.10 4.91 17.05
C LYS A 49 8.14 3.79 16.61
N ARG A 50 7.14 4.13 15.79
CA ARG A 50 6.17 3.16 15.29
C ARG A 50 6.86 2.16 14.36
N SER A 51 6.51 0.88 14.50
CA SER A 51 7.05 -0.16 13.62
C SER A 51 6.74 0.13 12.15
N THR A 52 7.72 -0.14 11.29
CA THR A 52 7.57 0.00 9.85
C THR A 52 6.67 -1.10 9.30
N ILE A 53 6.14 -0.91 8.08
CA ILE A 53 5.34 -1.94 7.39
C ILE A 53 6.17 -3.23 7.25
N SER A 54 7.45 -3.11 6.90
CA SER A 54 8.37 -4.26 6.80
C SER A 54 8.51 -5.03 8.11
N ASP A 55 8.58 -4.35 9.26
CA ASP A 55 8.65 -5.01 10.57
C ASP A 55 7.35 -5.78 10.88
N ILE A 56 6.22 -5.21 10.49
CA ILE A 56 4.89 -5.81 10.66
C ILE A 56 4.73 -7.03 9.76
N GLU A 57 5.14 -6.96 8.51
CA GLU A 57 5.05 -8.08 7.56
C GLU A 57 5.88 -9.29 8.02
N ASN A 58 7.03 -9.05 8.65
CA ASN A 58 7.93 -10.09 9.14
C ASN A 58 7.55 -10.62 10.54
N CYS A 59 6.43 -10.19 11.10
CA CYS A 59 6.01 -10.63 12.42
C CYS A 59 5.57 -12.11 12.43
N THR A 60 5.66 -12.74 13.61
CA THR A 60 5.28 -14.15 13.77
C THR A 60 3.79 -14.41 13.52
N PHE A 61 2.93 -13.41 13.72
CA PHE A 61 1.48 -13.54 13.48
C PHE A 61 1.12 -13.59 11.99
N LEU A 62 1.83 -12.82 11.14
CA LEU A 62 1.59 -12.77 9.70
C LEU A 62 2.53 -13.70 8.91
N LYS A 63 3.28 -14.56 9.60
CA LYS A 63 4.21 -15.50 8.96
C LYS A 63 3.43 -16.43 8.02
N GLY A 64 3.85 -16.47 6.75
CA GLY A 64 3.21 -17.28 5.71
C GLY A 64 2.04 -16.60 5.01
N CYS A 65 1.63 -15.40 5.42
CA CYS A 65 0.73 -14.57 4.64
C CYS A 65 1.41 -14.13 3.34
N LYS A 66 0.66 -14.12 2.24
CA LYS A 66 1.15 -13.61 0.95
C LYS A 66 0.89 -12.12 0.89
N PHE A 67 1.96 -11.34 0.88
CA PHE A 67 1.90 -9.91 0.62
C PHE A 67 2.03 -9.64 -0.88
N THR A 68 1.38 -8.58 -1.35
CA THR A 68 1.53 -8.14 -2.74
C THR A 68 2.91 -7.54 -2.94
N LYS A 69 3.52 -7.79 -4.10
CA LYS A 69 4.78 -7.14 -4.46
C LYS A 69 4.61 -5.62 -4.41
N PRO A 70 5.63 -4.86 -3.98
CA PRO A 70 5.60 -3.42 -4.07
C PRO A 70 5.42 -2.96 -5.52
N TYR A 71 4.95 -1.73 -5.68
CA TYR A 71 4.85 -1.08 -6.97
C TYR A 71 6.20 -1.02 -7.67
N ILE A 72 6.21 -1.22 -9.00
CA ILE A 72 7.39 -0.95 -9.81
C ILE A 72 7.74 0.53 -9.66
N GLN A 73 9.01 0.82 -9.38
CA GLN A 73 9.53 2.18 -9.31
C GLN A 73 9.64 2.74 -10.73
N CYS A 74 8.53 3.29 -11.24
CA CYS A 74 8.51 4.11 -12.45
C CYS A 74 8.45 5.58 -12.06
N ASN A 75 9.19 6.42 -12.77
CA ASN A 75 9.05 7.86 -12.60
C ASN A 75 7.67 8.31 -13.09
N MET A 76 7.01 9.15 -12.29
CA MET A 76 5.72 9.78 -12.66
C MET A 76 5.81 10.56 -13.97
N ILE A 77 7.00 11.11 -14.24
CA ILE A 77 7.36 11.79 -15.48
C ILE A 77 8.56 11.02 -16.03
N PRO A 78 8.31 9.96 -16.82
CA PRO A 78 9.40 9.15 -17.35
C PRO A 78 10.16 9.95 -18.40
N ASN A 79 11.49 9.86 -18.38
CA ASN A 79 12.33 10.43 -19.43
C ASN A 79 12.13 9.64 -20.74
N GLU A 80 12.50 10.24 -21.88
CA GLU A 80 12.43 9.55 -23.18
C GLU A 80 13.18 8.19 -23.18
N LYS A 81 14.30 8.10 -22.47
CA LYS A 81 15.05 6.85 -22.30
C LYS A 81 14.27 5.79 -21.51
N GLU A 82 13.59 6.19 -20.44
CA GLU A 82 12.80 5.29 -19.60
C GLU A 82 11.55 4.76 -20.33
N LEU A 83 10.97 5.57 -21.22
CA LEU A 83 9.88 5.15 -22.09
C LEU A 83 10.30 4.12 -23.15
N ILE A 84 11.56 4.16 -23.58
CA ILE A 84 12.12 3.19 -24.53
C ILE A 84 12.51 1.89 -23.81
N GLU A 85 13.11 2.01 -22.63
CA GLU A 85 13.60 0.88 -21.85
C GLU A 85 12.47 0.09 -21.16
N ASN A 86 11.42 0.77 -20.71
CA ASN A 86 10.35 0.13 -19.93
C ASN A 86 8.99 0.12 -20.67
N PRO A 87 8.55 -1.05 -21.19
CA PRO A 87 7.27 -1.15 -21.89
C PRO A 87 6.06 -0.85 -20.99
N ILE A 88 6.20 -1.02 -19.68
CA ILE A 88 5.15 -0.71 -18.69
C ILE A 88 4.95 0.80 -18.59
N ALA A 89 6.04 1.58 -18.58
CA ALA A 89 5.98 3.05 -18.53
C ALA A 89 5.24 3.63 -19.75
N LEU A 90 5.48 3.06 -20.95
CA LEU A 90 4.78 3.46 -22.17
C LEU A 90 3.28 3.16 -22.08
N LYS A 91 2.90 1.99 -21.58
CA LYS A 91 1.50 1.61 -21.36
C LYS A 91 0.80 2.56 -20.37
N ILE A 92 1.47 2.87 -19.26
CA ILE A 92 0.95 3.82 -18.26
C ILE A 92 0.72 5.19 -18.90
N ARG A 93 1.72 5.72 -19.62
CA ARG A 93 1.62 7.04 -20.27
C ARG A 93 0.48 7.10 -21.28
N LYS A 94 0.30 6.04 -22.07
CA LYS A 94 -0.81 5.93 -23.04
C LYS A 94 -2.18 5.95 -22.34
N ASN A 95 -2.33 5.18 -21.27
CA ASN A 95 -3.57 5.12 -20.50
C ASN A 95 -3.88 6.45 -19.80
N LEU A 96 -2.88 7.14 -19.27
CA LEU A 96 -3.07 8.46 -18.65
C LEU A 96 -3.51 9.52 -19.67
N ARG A 97 -2.92 9.52 -20.86
CA ARG A 97 -3.35 10.40 -21.96
C ARG A 97 -4.80 10.11 -22.39
N LEU A 98 -5.21 8.84 -22.41
CA LEU A 98 -6.60 8.46 -22.71
C LEU A 98 -7.58 9.07 -21.69
N TYR A 99 -7.18 9.20 -20.43
CA TYR A 99 -7.98 9.84 -19.39
C TYR A 99 -7.87 11.37 -19.37
N GLY A 100 -7.18 11.98 -20.35
CA GLY A 100 -6.95 13.43 -20.39
C GLY A 100 -5.94 13.92 -19.35
N ILE A 101 -5.13 13.04 -18.77
CA ILE A 101 -4.11 13.40 -17.78
C ILE A 101 -2.77 13.59 -18.50
N ASP A 102 -2.48 14.86 -18.79
CA ASP A 102 -1.23 15.27 -19.38
C ASP A 102 -0.12 15.47 -18.35
N GLU A 103 1.11 15.55 -18.86
CA GLU A 103 2.30 15.76 -18.03
C GLU A 103 2.26 17.09 -17.25
N ALA A 104 1.63 18.12 -17.81
CA ALA A 104 1.42 19.39 -17.12
C ALA A 104 0.53 19.20 -15.88
N VAL A 105 -0.53 18.40 -16.00
CA VAL A 105 -1.45 18.07 -14.89
C VAL A 105 -0.73 17.27 -13.82
N ILE A 106 0.12 16.31 -14.21
CA ILE A 106 0.92 15.52 -13.28
C ILE A 106 1.95 16.41 -12.55
N ARG A 107 2.61 17.34 -13.25
CA ARG A 107 3.55 18.30 -12.64
C ARG A 107 2.86 19.22 -11.64
N ASP A 108 1.74 19.79 -12.03
CA ASP A 108 0.91 20.61 -11.12
C ASP A 108 0.44 19.78 -9.91
N ALA A 109 0.02 18.54 -10.15
CA ALA A 109 -0.43 17.65 -9.09
C ALA A 109 0.69 17.27 -8.12
N ALA A 110 1.90 17.03 -8.61
CA ALA A 110 3.06 16.74 -7.80
C ALA A 110 3.39 17.89 -6.83
N SER A 111 3.20 19.15 -7.27
CA SER A 111 3.42 20.33 -6.43
C SER A 111 2.37 20.48 -5.31
N LYS A 112 1.17 19.95 -5.51
CA LYS A 112 0.04 20.02 -4.56
C LYS A 112 0.03 18.88 -3.53
N GLY A 113 0.98 17.94 -3.63
CA GLY A 113 1.14 16.82 -2.69
C GLY A 113 0.36 15.56 -3.07
N ILE A 114 0.58 14.49 -2.28
CA ILE A 114 0.17 13.10 -2.57
C ILE A 114 -1.36 12.91 -2.65
N GLN A 115 -2.15 13.81 -2.06
CA GLN A 115 -3.62 13.72 -2.02
C GLN A 115 -4.33 14.24 -3.29
N ASN A 116 -3.62 14.35 -4.41
CA ASN A 116 -4.23 14.76 -5.67
C ASN A 116 -4.84 13.56 -6.42
N ALA A 117 -6.05 13.73 -6.95
CA ALA A 117 -6.74 12.75 -7.77
C ALA A 117 -5.90 12.26 -8.95
N ALA A 118 -5.12 13.14 -9.60
CA ALA A 118 -4.27 12.75 -10.72
C ALA A 118 -3.17 11.75 -10.31
N ILE A 119 -2.57 11.93 -9.12
CA ILE A 119 -1.58 11.00 -8.55
C ILE A 119 -2.25 9.68 -8.16
N GLY A 120 -3.46 9.74 -7.60
CA GLY A 120 -4.26 8.55 -7.34
C GLY A 120 -4.53 7.74 -8.60
N ILE A 121 -4.94 8.39 -9.68
CA ILE A 121 -5.19 7.74 -10.98
C ILE A 121 -3.90 7.14 -11.53
N TYR A 122 -2.77 7.84 -11.44
CA TYR A 122 -1.47 7.27 -11.81
C TYR A 122 -1.20 5.95 -11.08
N HIS A 123 -1.35 5.91 -9.75
CA HIS A 123 -1.08 4.69 -8.98
C HIS A 123 -2.02 3.54 -9.35
N ILE A 124 -3.29 3.84 -9.67
CA ILE A 124 -4.25 2.84 -10.14
C ILE A 124 -3.80 2.26 -11.50
N VAL A 125 -3.43 3.13 -12.44
CA VAL A 125 -2.96 2.70 -13.78
C VAL A 125 -1.66 1.91 -13.68
N LEU A 126 -0.74 2.34 -12.83
CA LEU A 126 0.51 1.65 -12.56
C LEU A 126 0.24 0.25 -12.00
N TYR A 127 -0.65 0.12 -11.02
CA TYR A 127 -1.07 -1.18 -10.48
C TYR A 127 -1.64 -2.11 -11.57
N GLN A 128 -2.52 -1.59 -12.42
CA GLN A 128 -3.14 -2.37 -13.50
C GLN A 128 -2.08 -2.83 -14.51
N ALA A 129 -1.18 -1.95 -14.92
CA ALA A 129 -0.12 -2.27 -15.86
C ALA A 129 0.84 -3.33 -15.30
N GLN A 130 1.21 -3.22 -14.02
CA GLN A 130 2.04 -4.20 -13.33
C GLN A 130 1.34 -5.55 -13.21
N LYS A 131 0.07 -5.57 -12.82
CA LYS A 131 -0.72 -6.81 -12.71
C LYS A 131 -0.84 -7.53 -14.05
N ASP A 132 -1.05 -6.78 -15.14
CA ASP A 132 -1.11 -7.35 -16.48
C ASP A 132 0.22 -7.99 -16.88
N TYR A 133 1.33 -7.33 -16.55
CA TYR A 133 2.68 -7.83 -16.82
C TYR A 133 2.99 -9.10 -16.00
N ASP A 134 2.72 -9.10 -14.69
CA ASP A 134 2.87 -10.27 -13.82
C ASP A 134 2.00 -11.46 -14.30
N ASN A 135 0.80 -11.19 -14.84
CA ASN A 135 -0.07 -12.24 -15.39
C ASN A 135 0.47 -12.82 -16.71
N GLN A 136 1.05 -11.98 -17.58
CA GLN A 136 1.67 -12.43 -18.82
C GLN A 136 2.88 -13.33 -18.55
N GLU A 137 3.73 -12.97 -17.59
CA GLU A 137 4.87 -13.81 -17.18
C GLU A 137 4.42 -15.15 -16.57
N ARG A 138 3.33 -15.18 -15.81
CA ARG A 138 2.78 -16.46 -15.30
C ARG A 138 2.26 -17.35 -16.43
N ASN A 139 1.62 -16.78 -17.44
CA ASN A 139 1.06 -17.52 -18.55
C ASN A 139 2.14 -18.05 -19.52
N SER A 140 3.28 -17.36 -19.64
CA SER A 140 4.40 -17.84 -20.47
C SER A 140 5.22 -18.97 -19.82
N VAL A 141 5.20 -19.09 -18.48
CA VAL A 141 5.88 -20.16 -17.74
C VAL A 141 5.07 -21.47 -17.71
N CYS A 142 3.77 -21.44 -18.01
CA CYS A 142 2.92 -22.63 -18.11
C CYS A 142 2.37 -22.90 -19.53
N PRO A 143 3.20 -23.20 -20.54
CA PRO A 143 2.70 -23.57 -21.87
C PRO A 143 2.36 -25.08 -22.00
N PHE A 144 2.50 -25.91 -20.96
CA PHE A 144 2.44 -27.36 -21.10
C PHE A 144 1.46 -28.05 -20.14
N PHE A 145 0.17 -27.95 -20.44
CA PHE A 145 -0.80 -29.04 -20.22
C PHE A 145 -1.89 -28.91 -21.31
N SER A 146 -1.50 -29.12 -22.56
CA SER A 146 -2.47 -29.56 -23.57
C SER A 146 -2.61 -31.07 -23.40
N PHE A 147 -3.73 -31.49 -22.80
CA PHE A 147 -4.14 -32.89 -22.83
C PHE A 147 -4.53 -33.23 -24.28
N ASN A 148 -3.76 -34.12 -24.90
CA ASN A 148 -4.19 -34.93 -26.04
C ASN A 148 -4.66 -36.27 -25.49
#